data_AF-A0A956DNL5-F1
#
_entry.id   AF-A0A956DNL5-F1
#
_cell.length_a   1.000
_cell.length_b   1.000
_cell.length_c   1.000
_cell.angle_alpha   90.00
_cell.angle_beta   90.00
_cell.angle_gamma   90.00
#
_symmetry.space_group_name_H-M   'P 1'
#
loop_
_entity.id
_entity.type
_entity.pdbx_description
1 polymer ?
#
loop_
_entity_poly.entity_id
_entity_poly.type
_entity_poly.pdbx_seq_one_letter_code
_entity_poly.pdbx_strand_id
1 'polypeptide(L)'
;MTDQFSYVHEALALLSPEHGLDEPTATRLLRHQLKVPDWRAGLANELSMMRGNDATDWIAVVDNDAFCMGEFEDAKEAREFVERLLAAFL
;
A
#
# COMPACT_ATOMS: atom_id res chain seq x y z
N MET A 1 -0.85 -6.40 -18.21
CA MET A 1 -1.59 -7.09 -17.13
C MET A 1 -0.94 -6.64 -15.83
N THR A 2 -1.38 -5.50 -15.32
CA THR A 2 -0.81 -4.84 -14.14
C THR A 2 -1.96 -4.34 -13.25
N ASP A 3 -3.08 -5.06 -13.26
CA ASP A 3 -4.28 -4.77 -12.47
C ASP A 3 -4.30 -5.52 -11.13
N GLN A 4 -3.20 -6.15 -10.72
CA GLN A 4 -3.31 -7.18 -9.68
C GLN A 4 -3.49 -6.60 -8.26
N PHE A 5 -3.04 -5.37 -8.01
CA PHE A 5 -3.06 -4.73 -6.67
C PHE A 5 -3.42 -3.23 -6.73
N SER A 6 -4.53 -2.89 -7.38
CA SER A 6 -4.94 -1.50 -7.62
C SER A 6 -5.19 -0.73 -6.32
N TYR A 7 -5.89 -1.30 -5.34
CA TYR A 7 -6.19 -0.61 -4.08
C TYR A 7 -4.94 -0.36 -3.24
N VAL A 8 -3.99 -1.31 -3.23
CA VAL A 8 -2.70 -1.10 -2.57
C VAL A 8 -1.98 0.08 -3.22
N HIS A 9 -1.81 0.07 -4.54
CA HIS A 9 -1.16 1.18 -5.24
C HIS A 9 -1.86 2.52 -5.02
N GLU A 10 -3.19 2.57 -5.06
CA GLU A 10 -3.94 3.80 -4.79
C GLU A 10 -3.75 4.28 -3.34
N ALA A 11 -3.69 3.37 -2.36
CA ALA A 11 -3.39 3.71 -0.97
C ALA A 11 -1.95 4.23 -0.80
N LEU A 12 -0.96 3.64 -1.48
CA LEU A 12 0.43 4.10 -1.46
C LEU A 12 0.56 5.47 -2.16
N ALA A 13 -0.14 5.70 -3.26
CA ALA A 13 -0.15 6.96 -3.98
C ALA A 13 -0.65 8.13 -3.10
N LEU A 14 -1.65 7.90 -2.24
CA LEU A 14 -2.10 8.91 -1.27
C LEU A 14 -1.02 9.35 -0.25
N LEU A 15 0.03 8.54 -0.08
CA LEU A 15 1.18 8.83 0.77
C LEU A 15 2.36 9.46 -0.01
N SER A 16 2.18 9.78 -1.30
CA SER A 16 3.25 10.25 -2.18
C SER A 16 3.52 11.77 -2.11
N PRO A 17 4.80 12.19 -2.17
CA PRO A 17 5.21 13.58 -2.38
C PRO A 17 4.70 14.19 -3.70
N GLU A 18 4.36 13.39 -4.71
CA GLU A 18 3.85 13.90 -6.01
C GLU A 18 2.48 14.59 -5.87
N HIS A 19 1.73 14.26 -4.82
CA HIS A 19 0.51 14.98 -4.46
C HIS A 19 0.77 16.16 -3.50
N GLY A 20 2.04 16.44 -3.17
CA GLY A 20 2.45 17.56 -2.33
C GLY A 20 1.93 17.48 -0.89
N LEU A 21 1.54 16.27 -0.44
CA LEU A 21 0.90 16.08 0.86
C LEU A 21 1.95 15.81 1.94
N ASP A 22 1.83 16.52 3.06
CA ASP A 22 2.54 16.15 4.29
C ASP A 22 1.99 14.82 4.84
N GLU A 23 2.86 14.07 5.53
CA GLU A 23 2.54 12.77 6.13
C GLU A 23 1.26 12.78 7.00
N PRO A 24 1.01 13.79 7.86
CA PRO A 24 -0.26 13.91 8.57
C PRO A 24 -1.50 14.01 7.66
N THR A 25 -1.42 14.80 6.59
CA THR A 25 -2.51 14.98 5.62
C THR A 25 -2.76 13.69 4.84
N ALA A 26 -1.71 13.06 4.35
CA ALA A 26 -1.75 11.78 3.65
C ALA A 26 -2.37 10.68 4.53
N THR A 27 -1.92 10.58 5.79
CA THR A 27 -2.48 9.68 6.80
C THR A 27 -3.96 9.94 7.04
N ARG A 28 -4.40 11.20 7.09
CA ARG A 28 -5.80 11.57 7.27
C ARG A 28 -6.65 11.16 6.06
N LEU A 29 -6.16 11.35 4.84
CA LEU A 29 -6.86 10.93 3.62
C LEU A 29 -7.00 9.42 3.54
N LEU A 30 -5.92 8.69 3.80
CA LEU A 30 -5.97 7.23 3.89
C LEU A 30 -7.04 6.80 4.90
N ARG A 31 -7.01 7.32 6.13
CA ARG A 31 -8.04 7.03 7.15
C ARG A 31 -9.45 7.35 6.71
N HIS A 32 -9.67 8.38 5.88
CA HIS A 32 -10.98 8.71 5.36
C HIS A 32 -11.42 7.69 4.30
N GLN A 33 -10.53 7.33 3.39
CA GLN A 33 -10.75 6.32 2.35
C GLN A 33 -11.08 4.95 2.97
N LEU A 34 -10.41 4.58 4.06
CA LEU A 34 -10.67 3.33 4.79
C LEU A 34 -12.02 3.27 5.52
N LYS A 35 -12.76 4.40 5.60
CA LYS A 35 -14.15 4.40 6.09
C LYS A 35 -15.15 3.95 5.03
N VAL A 36 -14.75 3.95 3.75
CA VAL A 36 -15.58 3.43 2.66
C VAL A 36 -15.55 1.90 2.72
N PRO A 37 -16.68 1.21 2.95
CA PRO A 37 -16.69 -0.23 3.19
C PRO A 37 -16.10 -1.05 2.04
N ASP A 38 -16.46 -0.71 0.80
CA ASP A 38 -16.01 -1.45 -0.39
C ASP A 38 -14.51 -1.29 -0.61
N TRP A 39 -13.99 -0.07 -0.41
CA TRP A 39 -12.56 0.20 -0.47
C TRP A 39 -11.78 -0.60 0.58
N ARG A 40 -12.27 -0.56 1.82
CA ARG A 40 -11.65 -1.29 2.93
C ARG A 40 -11.62 -2.79 2.65
N ALA A 41 -12.70 -3.35 2.13
CA ALA A 41 -12.80 -4.75 1.77
C ALA A 41 -11.86 -5.12 0.61
N GLY A 42 -11.81 -4.29 -0.44
CA GLY A 42 -10.92 -4.46 -1.59
C GLY A 42 -9.45 -4.46 -1.19
N LEU A 43 -9.03 -3.44 -0.43
CA LEU A 43 -7.66 -3.31 0.06
C LEU A 43 -7.27 -4.47 0.99
N ALA A 44 -8.14 -4.88 1.92
CA ALA A 44 -7.88 -6.03 2.79
C ALA A 44 -7.74 -7.34 1.99
N ASN A 45 -8.54 -7.53 0.94
CA ASN A 45 -8.47 -8.70 0.08
C ASN A 45 -7.16 -8.73 -0.74
N GLU A 46 -6.78 -7.60 -1.35
CA GLU A 46 -5.52 -7.50 -2.10
C GLU A 46 -4.31 -7.76 -1.21
N LEU A 47 -4.23 -7.11 -0.04
CA LEU A 47 -3.14 -7.34 0.92
C LEU A 47 -3.08 -8.79 1.39
N SER A 48 -4.23 -9.45 1.56
CA SER A 48 -4.30 -10.87 1.92
C SER A 48 -3.81 -11.78 0.79
N MET A 49 -4.16 -11.45 -0.46
CA MET A 49 -3.69 -12.17 -1.64
C MET A 49 -2.17 -12.05 -1.81
N MET A 50 -1.62 -10.85 -1.61
CA MET A 50 -0.17 -10.61 -1.67
C MET A 50 0.57 -11.42 -0.61
N ARG A 51 0.07 -11.39 0.64
CA ARG A 51 0.66 -12.13 1.76
C ARG A 51 0.69 -13.64 1.51
N GLY A 52 -0.32 -14.18 0.82
CA GLY A 52 -0.42 -15.60 0.48
C GLY A 52 0.35 -16.01 -0.79
N ASN A 53 0.95 -15.07 -1.51
CA ASN A 53 1.65 -15.32 -2.76
C ASN A 53 3.16 -15.13 -2.58
N ASP A 54 3.91 -16.23 -2.57
CA ASP A 54 5.37 -16.25 -2.43
C ASP A 54 6.11 -15.61 -3.63
N ALA A 55 5.43 -15.40 -4.75
CA ALA A 55 5.98 -14.72 -5.93
C ALA A 55 5.79 -13.19 -5.91
N THR A 56 5.23 -12.63 -4.84
CA THR A 56 5.06 -11.18 -4.71
C THR A 56 6.41 -10.51 -4.59
N ASP A 57 6.74 -9.64 -5.55
CA ASP A 57 7.88 -8.74 -5.45
C ASP A 57 7.50 -7.52 -4.59
N TRP A 58 7.84 -7.59 -3.31
CA TRP A 58 7.51 -6.55 -2.35
C TRP A 58 8.22 -5.23 -2.63
N ILE A 59 9.41 -5.26 -3.24
CA ILE A 59 10.11 -4.04 -3.64
C ILE A 59 9.32 -3.36 -4.76
N ALA A 60 8.94 -4.08 -5.82
CA ALA A 60 8.17 -3.50 -6.92
C ALA A 60 6.79 -2.95 -6.50
N VAL A 61 6.22 -3.44 -5.40
CA VAL A 61 4.97 -2.93 -4.81
C VAL A 61 5.16 -1.55 -4.20
N VAL A 62 6.25 -1.36 -3.45
CA VAL A 62 6.55 -0.10 -2.74
C VAL A 62 7.36 0.89 -3.59
N ASP A 63 8.06 0.37 -4.60
CA ASP A 63 8.85 1.03 -5.64
C ASP A 63 8.16 0.84 -7.00
N ASN A 64 6.90 1.25 -7.08
CA ASN A 64 6.16 1.19 -8.33
C ASN A 64 6.51 2.40 -9.21
N ASP A 65 6.21 2.34 -10.51
CA ASP A 65 6.56 3.39 -11.50
C ASP A 65 6.11 4.83 -11.13
N ALA A 66 5.21 4.99 -10.16
CA ALA A 66 4.69 6.26 -9.68
C ALA A 66 5.27 6.68 -8.31
N PHE A 67 6.14 5.88 -7.67
CA PHE A 67 6.43 6.05 -6.26
C PHE A 67 7.60 5.25 -5.68
N CYS A 68 8.32 5.85 -4.72
CA CYS A 68 9.22 5.17 -3.79
C CYS A 68 8.89 5.65 -2.36
N MET A 69 8.28 4.80 -1.51
CA MET A 69 7.87 5.23 -0.15
C MET A 69 9.03 5.41 0.83
N GLY A 70 10.24 5.05 0.41
CA GLY A 70 11.45 5.07 1.20
C GLY A 70 12.52 4.21 0.54
N GLU A 71 13.76 4.33 1.01
CA GLU A 71 14.83 3.41 0.64
C GLU A 71 14.65 2.14 1.48
N PHE A 72 14.03 1.11 0.90
CA PHE A 72 13.97 -0.22 1.50
C PHE A 72 15.21 -1.00 1.06
N GLU A 73 15.98 -1.52 2.01
CA GLU A 73 17.23 -2.22 1.69
C GLU A 73 16.96 -3.63 1.12
N ASP A 74 15.82 -4.23 1.48
CA ASP A 74 15.42 -5.55 1.00
C ASP A 74 13.88 -5.77 0.96
N ALA A 75 13.49 -6.87 0.31
CA ALA A 75 12.08 -7.26 0.18
C ALA A 75 11.42 -7.60 1.53
N LYS A 76 12.19 -7.90 2.58
CA LYS A 76 11.65 -8.20 3.91
C LYS A 76 11.17 -6.91 4.58
N GLU A 77 11.91 -5.82 4.48
CA GLU A 77 11.49 -4.51 4.99
C GLU A 77 10.25 -3.99 4.26
N ALA A 78 10.22 -4.09 2.93
CA ALA A 78 9.05 -3.72 2.13
C ALA A 78 7.81 -4.54 2.51
N ARG A 79 7.99 -5.85 2.72
CA ARG A 79 6.92 -6.74 3.20
C ARG A 79 6.44 -6.33 4.60
N GLU A 80 7.34 -6.11 5.55
CA GLU A 80 6.99 -5.69 6.91
C GLU A 80 6.21 -4.38 6.93
N PHE A 81 6.57 -3.44 6.05
CA PHE A 81 5.82 -2.20 5.86
C PHE A 81 4.39 -2.45 5.38
N VAL A 82 4.21 -3.26 4.34
CA VAL A 82 2.87 -3.61 3.80
C VAL A 82 2.06 -4.42 4.82
N GLU A 83 2.68 -5.32 5.58
CA GLU A 83 2.04 -6.07 6.66
C GLU A 83 1.62 -5.15 7.83
N ARG A 84 2.39 -4.11 8.14
CA ARG A 84 1.99 -3.07 9.12
C ARG A 84 0.77 -2.27 8.64
N LEU A 85 0.69 -1.98 7.34
CA LEU A 85 -0.51 -1.38 6.75
C LEU A 85 -1.71 -2.33 6.93
N LEU A 86 -1.54 -3.62 6.63
CA LEU A 86 -2.57 -4.65 6.81
C LEU A 86 -3.02 -4.79 8.26
N ALA A 87 -2.12 -4.70 9.24
CA ALA A 87 -2.45 -4.80 10.65
C ALA A 87 -3.45 -3.73 11.13
N ALA A 88 -3.55 -2.59 10.44
CA ALA A 88 -4.54 -1.57 10.76
C ALA A 88 -5.98 -1.95 10.37
N PHE A 89 -6.17 -3.06 9.63
CA PHE A 89 -7.47 -3.55 9.18
C PHE A 89 -8.05 -4.66 10.04
N LEU A 90 -7.20 -5.37 10.79
CA LEU A 90 -7.50 -6.50 11.66
C LEU A 90 -7.79 -6.02 13.10
#